data_AF-A0A2L1U7B6-F1
#
_entry.id   AF-A0A2L1U7B6-F1
#
_cell.length_a   1.000
_cell.length_b   1.000
_cell.length_c   1.000
_cell.angle_alpha   90.00
_cell.angle_beta   90.00
_cell.angle_gamma   90.00
#
_symmetry.space_group_name_H-M   'P 1'
#
loop_
_entity.id
_entity.type
_entity.pdbx_description
1 polymer ?
#
loop_
_entity_poly.entity_id
_entity_poly.type
_entity_poly.pdbx_seq_one_letter_code
_entity_poly.pdbx_strand_id
1 'polypeptide(L)'
;MKYEIPKEIKSPAKIIFSLLGKDLLILLFGSLILLTVMDDVVHSWLKIPYYVVGFGFLLFLVWNAPTNQGKKNYQALYYLIKRKRVTYHPLDIHSVENTELLCNERERR
;
A
#
# COMPACT_ATOMS: atom_id res chain seq x y z
N MET A 1 -15.83 2.94 -36.17
CA MET A 1 -16.38 3.59 -34.95
C MET A 1 -15.32 3.57 -33.88
N LYS A 2 -14.82 4.74 -33.48
CA LYS A 2 -13.76 4.88 -32.47
C LYS A 2 -14.41 4.79 -31.09
N TYR A 3 -14.19 3.67 -30.40
CA TYR A 3 -14.70 3.48 -29.04
C TYR A 3 -13.65 4.03 -28.06
N GLU A 4 -13.91 5.21 -27.50
CA GLU A 4 -13.06 5.80 -26.47
C GLU A 4 -13.39 5.11 -25.14
N ILE A 5 -12.69 4.01 -24.86
CA ILE A 5 -12.73 3.39 -23.53
C ILE A 5 -12.10 4.42 -22.57
N PRO A 6 -12.85 5.01 -21.61
CA PRO A 6 -12.28 5.94 -20.67
C PRO A 6 -11.24 5.19 -19.84
N LYS A 7 -9.96 5.48 -20.07
CA LYS A 7 -8.87 4.69 -19.51
C LYS A 7 -8.81 4.74 -17.99
N GLU A 8 -9.22 5.82 -17.35
CA GLU A 8 -9.34 5.85 -15.89
C GLU A 8 -10.41 6.88 -15.49
N ILE A 9 -11.50 6.42 -14.85
CA ILE A 9 -12.39 7.31 -14.11
C ILE A 9 -11.63 7.70 -12.84
N LYS A 10 -10.76 8.71 -12.94
CA LYS A 10 -10.17 9.35 -11.76
C LYS A 10 -11.25 10.22 -11.13
N SER A 11 -12.15 9.62 -10.37
CA SER A 11 -13.09 10.38 -9.54
C SER A 11 -12.28 11.17 -8.50
N PRO A 12 -12.26 12.51 -8.56
CA PRO A 12 -11.57 13.29 -7.55
C PRO A 12 -12.38 13.28 -6.24
N ALA A 13 -11.67 13.11 -5.13
CA ALA A 13 -12.03 13.66 -3.81
C ALA A 13 -13.25 13.12 -3.04
N LYS A 14 -13.47 11.79 -2.99
CA LYS A 14 -14.17 11.17 -1.82
C LYS A 14 -13.28 10.22 -0.99
N ILE A 15 -12.04 10.01 -1.44
CA ILE A 15 -11.08 9.08 -0.83
C ILE A 15 -10.34 9.73 0.35
N ILE A 16 -10.15 11.06 0.35
CA ILE A 16 -9.36 11.75 1.39
C ILE A 16 -9.91 11.43 2.79
N PHE A 17 -11.24 11.50 2.99
CA PHE A 17 -11.87 11.23 4.29
C PHE A 17 -11.85 9.75 4.70
N SER A 18 -12.00 8.84 3.72
CA SER A 18 -11.97 7.38 3.97
C SER A 18 -10.55 6.87 4.24
N LEU A 19 -9.54 7.43 3.55
CA LEU A 19 -8.14 7.13 3.79
C LEU A 19 -7.70 7.71 5.14
N LEU A 20 -8.01 8.99 5.43
CA LEU A 20 -7.69 9.60 6.73
C LEU A 20 -8.30 8.81 7.89
N GLY A 21 -9.55 8.36 7.74
CA GLY A 21 -10.25 7.61 8.80
C GLY A 21 -9.54 6.31 9.16
N LYS A 22 -9.12 5.52 8.16
CA LYS A 22 -8.41 4.26 8.40
C LYS A 22 -7.03 4.47 8.98
N ASP A 23 -6.34 5.51 8.53
CA ASP A 23 -5.00 5.85 9.01
C ASP A 23 -5.03 6.30 10.47
N LEU A 24 -6.00 7.14 10.86
CA LEU A 24 -6.22 7.51 12.25
C LEU A 24 -6.53 6.29 13.10
N LEU A 25 -7.33 5.36 12.59
CA LEU A 25 -7.71 4.15 13.31
C LEU A 25 -6.49 3.25 13.58
N ILE A 26 -5.59 3.11 12.60
CA ILE A 26 -4.32 2.38 12.78
C ILE A 26 -3.45 3.06 13.85
N LEU A 27 -3.32 4.39 13.81
CA LEU A 27 -2.52 5.13 14.80
C LEU A 27 -3.15 5.06 16.20
N LEU A 28 -4.47 5.20 16.31
CA LEU A 28 -5.19 5.18 17.58
C LEU A 28 -5.13 3.80 18.23
N PHE A 29 -5.57 2.76 17.52
CA PHE A 29 -5.57 1.40 18.07
C PHE A 29 -4.16 0.87 18.26
N GLY A 30 -3.24 1.18 17.33
CA GLY A 30 -1.84 0.81 17.45
C GLY A 30 -1.17 1.44 18.66
N SER A 31 -1.38 2.73 18.90
CA SER A 31 -0.83 3.42 20.07
C SER A 31 -1.45 2.94 21.37
N LEU A 32 -2.76 2.66 21.40
CA LEU A 32 -3.45 2.08 22.56
C LEU A 32 -2.84 0.72 22.93
N ILE A 33 -2.65 -0.18 21.96
CA ILE A 33 -2.02 -1.49 22.20
C ILE A 33 -0.59 -1.31 22.71
N LEU A 34 0.19 -0.40 22.11
CA LEU A 34 1.58 -0.15 22.52
C LEU A 34 1.69 0.37 23.95
N LEU A 35 0.81 1.30 24.35
CA LEU A 35 0.87 1.99 25.64
C LEU A 35 0.19 1.21 26.78
N THR A 36 -0.57 0.17 26.47
CA THR A 36 -1.32 -0.60 27.48
C THR A 36 -0.90 -2.07 27.48
N VAL A 37 -1.44 -2.86 26.55
CA VAL A 37 -1.35 -4.32 26.53
C VAL A 37 0.10 -4.81 26.50
N MET A 38 0.95 -4.15 25.71
CA MET A 38 2.32 -4.58 25.47
C MET A 38 3.34 -3.90 26.40
N ASP A 39 2.99 -2.80 27.10
CA ASP A 39 3.91 -2.14 28.03
C ASP A 39 4.24 -3.01 29.26
N ASP A 40 3.25 -3.74 29.77
CA ASP A 40 3.40 -4.60 30.95
C ASP A 40 4.30 -5.83 30.68
N VAL A 41 4.44 -6.24 29.41
CA VAL A 41 5.23 -7.40 29.01
C VAL A 41 6.69 -7.02 28.76
N VAL A 42 6.98 -5.72 28.58
CA VAL A 42 8.31 -5.23 28.23
C VAL A 42 9.09 -4.87 29.50
N HIS A 43 10.24 -5.51 29.68
CA HIS A 43 11.15 -5.22 30.80
C HIS A 43 11.56 -3.74 30.81
N SER A 44 11.62 -3.12 31.99
CA SER A 44 11.78 -1.66 32.17
C SER A 44 12.94 -1.06 31.37
N TRP A 45 14.07 -1.78 31.25
CA TRP A 45 15.24 -1.33 30.48
C TRP A 45 14.94 -1.19 28.98
N LEU A 46 14.07 -2.06 28.44
CA LEU A 46 13.74 -2.07 27.01
C LEU A 46 12.56 -1.19 26.65
N LYS A 47 11.92 -0.49 27.61
CA LYS A 47 10.76 0.36 27.35
C LYS A 47 11.04 1.48 26.36
N ILE A 48 12.17 2.20 26.52
CA ILE A 48 12.52 3.30 25.60
C ILE A 48 12.70 2.79 24.16
N PRO A 49 13.57 1.79 23.89
CA PRO A 49 13.67 1.21 22.55
C PRO A 49 12.34 0.69 22.00
N TYR A 50 11.55 0.04 22.85
CA TYR A 50 10.24 -0.50 22.49
C TYR A 50 9.30 0.61 21.96
N TYR A 51 9.19 1.73 22.66
CA TYR A 51 8.36 2.84 22.20
C TYR A 51 8.87 3.47 20.91
N VAL A 52 10.18 3.68 20.79
CA VAL A 52 10.78 4.26 19.56
C VAL A 52 10.48 3.39 18.35
N VAL A 53 10.71 2.08 18.46
CA VAL A 53 10.45 1.13 17.38
C VAL A 53 8.95 1.00 17.10
N GLY A 54 8.12 0.91 18.15
CA GLY A 54 6.67 0.77 18.04
C GLY A 54 6.03 1.96 17.32
N PHE A 55 6.28 3.17 17.80
CA PHE A 55 5.76 4.38 17.16
C PHE A 55 6.34 4.58 15.76
N GLY A 56 7.63 4.30 15.56
CA GLY A 56 8.26 4.31 14.24
C GLY A 56 7.56 3.36 13.26
N PHE A 57 7.20 2.15 13.72
CA PHE A 57 6.50 1.17 12.91
C PHE A 57 5.06 1.60 12.57
N LEU A 58 4.34 2.22 13.51
CA LEU A 58 3.01 2.77 13.23
C LEU A 58 3.04 3.87 12.17
N LEU A 59 4.01 4.78 12.26
CA LEU A 59 4.21 5.81 11.23
C LEU A 59 4.58 5.18 9.89
N PHE A 60 5.46 4.18 9.90
CA PHE A 60 5.82 3.42 8.70
C PHE A 60 4.59 2.80 8.03
N LEU A 61 3.67 2.18 8.78
CA LEU A 61 2.46 1.56 8.25
C LEU A 61 1.56 2.55 7.49
N VAL A 62 1.43 3.77 8.00
CA VAL A 62 0.58 4.83 7.42
C VAL A 62 1.29 5.58 6.29
N TRP A 63 2.62 5.50 6.21
CA TRP A 63 3.40 6.09 5.13
C TRP A 63 3.07 5.45 3.76
N ASN A 64 3.25 6.22 2.70
CA ASN A 64 3.05 5.75 1.33
C ASN A 64 4.11 4.70 0.97
N ALA A 65 3.68 3.59 0.38
CA ALA A 65 4.60 2.52 -0.02
C ALA A 65 5.39 2.95 -1.28
N PRO A 66 6.73 2.95 -1.25
CA PRO A 66 7.53 3.32 -2.42
C PRO A 66 7.40 2.28 -3.55
N THR A 67 7.17 1.01 -3.19
CA THR A 67 7.05 -0.11 -4.12
C THR A 67 5.63 -0.29 -4.68
N ASN A 68 4.62 0.38 -4.12
CA ASN A 68 3.23 0.23 -4.55
C ASN A 68 2.56 1.61 -4.67
N GLN A 69 2.59 2.15 -5.89
CA GLN A 69 2.11 3.50 -6.19
C GLN A 69 0.65 3.69 -5.75
N GLY A 70 0.40 4.76 -4.98
CA GLY A 70 -0.93 5.10 -4.47
C GLY A 70 -1.45 4.21 -3.34
N LYS A 71 -0.62 3.31 -2.78
CA LYS A 71 -0.96 2.46 -1.63
C LYS A 71 -0.07 2.80 -0.43
N LYS A 72 -0.57 2.53 0.77
CA LYS A 72 0.17 2.67 2.04
C LYS A 72 0.83 1.35 2.43
N ASN A 73 1.83 1.41 3.30
CA ASN A 73 2.57 0.21 3.72
C ASN A 73 1.69 -0.85 4.40
N TYR A 74 0.67 -0.46 5.17
CA TYR A 74 -0.29 -1.43 5.72
C TYR A 74 -1.05 -2.20 4.63
N GLN A 75 -1.35 -1.56 3.49
CA GLN A 75 -2.02 -2.19 2.36
C GLN A 75 -1.07 -3.12 1.61
N ALA A 76 0.18 -2.70 1.43
CA ALA A 76 1.22 -3.55 0.85
C ALA A 76 1.43 -4.82 1.69
N LEU A 77 1.49 -4.69 3.02
CA LEU A 77 1.60 -5.82 3.94
C LEU A 77 0.38 -6.74 3.87
N TYR A 78 -0.83 -6.18 3.84
CA TYR A 78 -2.06 -6.95 3.65
C TYR A 78 -2.04 -7.76 2.34
N TYR A 79 -1.59 -7.16 1.24
CA TYR A 79 -1.47 -7.86 -0.04
C TYR A 79 -0.40 -8.95 0.00
N LEU A 80 0.72 -8.71 0.69
CA LEU A 80 1.76 -9.71 0.88
C LEU A 80 1.21 -10.95 1.61
N ILE A 81 0.46 -10.74 2.71
CA ILE A 81 -0.13 -11.82 3.49
C ILE A 81 -1.20 -12.57 2.69
N LYS A 82 -2.04 -11.85 1.95
CA LYS A 82 -3.14 -12.42 1.16
C LYS A 82 -2.68 -13.11 -0.14
N ARG A 83 -1.44 -12.87 -0.58
CA ARG A 83 -0.91 -13.38 -1.84
C ARG A 83 -0.97 -14.91 -1.89
N LYS A 84 -1.68 -15.46 -2.89
CA LYS A 84 -1.63 -16.89 -3.22
C LYS A 84 -0.25 -17.21 -3.80
N ARG A 85 0.54 -18.02 -3.09
CA ARG A 85 1.91 -18.39 -3.52
C ARG A 85 1.95 -19.36 -4.71
N VAL A 86 0.83 -20.01 -5.01
CA VAL A 86 0.67 -20.99 -6.10
C VAL A 86 0.19 -20.38 -7.42
N THR A 87 -0.16 -19.10 -7.44
CA THR A 87 -0.59 -18.42 -8.66
C THR A 87 0.51 -17.47 -9.12
N TYR A 88 1.18 -17.84 -10.19
CA TYR A 88 2.15 -16.97 -10.88
C TYR A 88 1.40 -16.17 -11.95
N HIS A 89 1.81 -14.91 -12.15
CA HIS A 89 1.38 -14.13 -13.31
C HIS A 89 2.54 -14.17 -14.30
N PRO A 90 2.28 -14.43 -15.58
CA PRO A 90 3.33 -14.40 -16.59
C PRO A 90 3.97 -13.01 -16.58
N LEU A 91 5.29 -12.98 -16.39
CA LEU A 91 6.07 -11.76 -16.57
C LEU A 91 6.28 -11.59 -18.07
N ASP A 92 5.73 -10.53 -18.64
CA ASP A 92 6.05 -10.15 -20.01
C ASP A 92 7.40 -9.44 -20.04
N ILE A 93 8.44 -10.22 -20.38
CA ILE A 93 9.83 -9.76 -20.48
C ILE A 93 9.95 -8.64 -21.54
N HIS A 94 9.10 -8.67 -22.56
CA HIS A 94 9.08 -7.71 -23.67
C HIS A 94 7.95 -6.68 -23.53
N SER A 95 7.43 -6.46 -22.31
CA SER A 95 6.28 -5.56 -22.10
C SER A 95 6.45 -4.17 -22.73
N VAL A 96 7.65 -3.59 -22.70
CA VAL A 96 7.94 -2.29 -23.30
C VAL A 96 7.85 -2.37 -24.83
N GLU A 97 8.55 -3.33 -25.44
CA GLU A 97 8.59 -3.56 -26.89
C GLU A 97 7.20 -3.91 -27.45
N ASN A 98 6.45 -4.77 -26.75
CA ASN A 98 5.06 -5.10 -27.10
C ASN A 98 4.15 -3.87 -27.04
N THR A 99 4.37 -2.98 -26.06
CA THR A 99 3.61 -1.72 -25.95
C THR A 99 3.92 -0.78 -27.11
N GLU A 100 5.19 -0.67 -27.51
CA GLU A 100 5.63 0.13 -28.67
C GLU A 100 5.08 -0.41 -29.99
N LEU A 101 5.14 -1.73 -30.20
CA LEU A 101 4.55 -2.39 -31.38
C LEU A 101 3.04 -2.13 -31.46
N LEU A 102 2.33 -2.25 -30.33
CA LEU A 102 0.89 -1.96 -30.26
C LEU A 102 0.54 -0.48 -30.49
N CYS A 103 1.44 0.46 -30.18
CA CYS A 103 1.26 1.87 -30.54
C CYS A 103 1.50 2.08 -32.03
N ASN A 104 2.58 1.54 -32.59
CA ASN A 104 2.93 1.67 -34.01
C ASN A 104 1.92 1.00 -34.95
N GLU A 105 1.29 -0.10 -34.54
CA GLU A 105 0.20 -0.73 -35.30
C GLU A 105 -1.09 0.11 -35.30
N ARG A 106 -1.33 0.88 -34.25
CA ARG A 106 -2.49 1.80 -34.19
C ARG A 106 -2.29 3.05 -35.04
N GLU A 107 -1.07 3.54 -35.15
CA GLU A 107 -0.74 4.69 -36.01
C GLU A 107 -0.77 4.34 -37.50
N ARG A 108 -0.62 3.05 -37.84
CA ARG A 108 -0.70 2.54 -39.21
C ARG A 108 -2.10 2.15 -39.69
N ARG A 109 -3.13 2.25 -38.84
CA ARG A 109 -4.55 2.02 -39.20
C ARG A 109 -5.33 3.31 -39.20
#